data_AF-A0A1N7JNP4-F1
#
_entry.id   AF-A0A1N7JNP4-F1
#
_cell.length_a   1.000
_cell.length_b   1.000
_cell.length_c   1.000
_cell.angle_alpha   90.00
_cell.angle_beta   90.00
_cell.angle_gamma   90.00
#
_symmetry.space_group_name_H-M   'P 1'
#
loop_
_entity.id
_entity.type
_entity.pdbx_description
1 polymer ?
#
loop_
_entity_poly.entity_id
_entity_poly.type
_entity_poly.pdbx_seq_one_letter_code
_entity_poly.pdbx_strand_id
1 'polypeptide(L)' 'MTENEISKIVFERGLKIHRQIGVGLFESVYEECLHYEIQKSGLEVERQKFLDINYDELLIRKAFKM' A
#
# COMPACT_ATOMS: atom_id res chain seq x y z
N MET A 1 -1.58 -9.90 17.18
CA MET A 1 -2.61 -8.85 17.01
C MET A 1 -3.80 -9.47 16.31
N THR A 2 -5.00 -8.99 16.63
CA THR A 2 -6.24 -9.37 15.94
C THR A 2 -6.43 -8.53 14.68
N GLU A 3 -7.30 -8.99 13.78
CA GLU A 3 -7.67 -8.24 12.57
C GLU A 3 -8.22 -6.84 12.90
N ASN A 4 -8.98 -6.71 14.00
CA ASN A 4 -9.52 -5.42 14.44
C ASN A 4 -8.43 -4.44 14.89
N GLU A 5 -7.39 -4.93 15.57
CA GLU A 5 -6.26 -4.10 15.99
C GLU A 5 -5.46 -3.61 14.78
N ILE A 6 -5.23 -4.49 13.81
CA ILE A 6 -4.53 -4.15 12.56
C ILE A 6 -5.37 -3.14 11.76
N SER A 7 -6.67 -3.39 11.59
CA SER A 7 -7.60 -2.51 10.90
C SER A 7 -7.62 -1.11 11.51
N LYS A 8 -7.64 -1.02 12.84
CA LYS A 8 -7.58 0.25 13.57
C LYS A 8 -6.30 1.04 13.24
N ILE A 9 -5.14 0.38 13.22
CA ILE A 9 -3.87 1.03 12.87
C ILE A 9 -3.92 1.56 11.45
N VAL A 10 -4.31 0.73 10.48
CA VAL A 10 -4.38 1.12 9.06
C VAL A 10 -5.30 2.33 8.89
N PHE A 11 -6.48 2.31 9.52
CA PHE A 11 -7.43 3.42 9.49
C PHE A 11 -6.85 4.71 10.09
N GLU A 12 -6.25 4.64 11.28
CA GLU A 12 -5.65 5.80 11.94
C GLU A 12 -4.51 6.41 11.12
N ARG A 13 -3.69 5.57 10.46
CA ARG A 13 -2.62 6.02 9.55
C ARG A 13 -3.17 6.69 8.31
N GLY A 14 -4.17 6.09 7.65
CA GLY A 14 -4.84 6.70 6.49
C GLY A 14 -5.49 8.04 6.84
N LEU A 15 -6.17 8.11 7.98
CA LEU A 15 -6.82 9.34 8.45
C LEU A 15 -5.81 10.45 8.73
N LYS A 16 -4.65 10.11 9.31
CA LYS A 16 -3.56 11.06 9.52
C LYS A 16 -3.05 11.63 8.20
N ILE A 17 -2.82 10.79 7.19
CA ILE A 17 -2.34 11.21 5.86
C ILE A 17 -3.35 12.17 5.22
N HIS A 18 -4.63 11.78 5.22
CA HIS A 18 -5.71 12.61 4.68
C HIS A 18 -5.78 13.99 5.37
N ARG A 19 -5.67 14.03 6.69
CA ARG A 19 -5.68 15.29 7.46
C ARG A 19 -4.46 16.18 7.18
N GLN A 20 -3.31 15.58 6.90
CA GLN A 20 -2.06 16.31 6.71
C GLN A 20 -1.89 16.83 5.28
N ILE A 21 -2.24 16.03 4.27
CA ILE A 21 -1.94 16.30 2.87
C ILE A 21 -3.21 16.65 2.06
N GLY A 22 -4.39 16.25 2.54
CA GLY A 22 -5.66 16.53 1.87
C GLY A 22 -6.00 15.57 0.73
N VAL A 23 -7.02 15.93 -0.05
CA VAL A 23 -7.56 15.12 -1.16
C VAL A 23 -6.88 15.40 -2.49
N GLY A 24 -7.10 14.51 -3.49
CA GLY A 24 -6.68 14.75 -4.87
C GLY A 24 -5.26 14.28 -5.21
N LEU A 25 -4.63 13.48 -4.34
CA LEU A 25 -3.33 12.89 -4.61
C LEU A 25 -3.45 11.68 -5.54
N PHE A 26 -2.39 11.43 -6.31
CA PHE A 26 -2.25 10.16 -7.02
C PHE A 26 -2.21 9.00 -6.03
N GLU A 27 -2.74 7.86 -6.47
CA GLU A 27 -2.74 6.62 -5.69
C GLU A 27 -1.34 6.23 -5.21
N SER A 28 -0.33 6.40 -6.07
CA SER A 28 1.08 6.13 -5.74
C SER A 28 1.59 6.95 -4.55
N VAL A 29 1.09 8.18 -4.35
CA VAL A 29 1.47 9.03 -3.21
C VAL A 29 0.80 8.51 -1.94
N TYR A 30 -0.50 8.19 -2.00
CA TYR A 30 -1.22 7.62 -0.87
C TYR A 30 -0.62 6.29 -0.41
N GLU A 31 -0.28 5.42 -1.35
CA GLU A 31 0.37 4.14 -1.11
C GLU A 31 1.72 4.31 -0.41
N GLU A 32 2.59 5.20 -0.91
CA GLU A 32 3.90 5.48 -0.32
C GLU A 32 3.77 5.98 1.13
N CYS A 33 2.88 6.95 1.37
CA CYS A 33 2.64 7.49 2.70
C CYS A 33 2.07 6.44 3.66
N LEU A 34 1.13 5.62 3.19
CA LEU A 34 0.49 4.61 4.03
C LEU A 34 1.46 3.50 4.41
N HIS A 35 2.27 3.03 3.46
CA HIS A 35 3.33 2.06 3.74
C HIS A 35 4.30 2.59 4.80
N TYR A 36 4.78 3.83 4.64
CA TYR A 36 5.67 4.47 5.62
C TYR A 36 5.04 4.53 7.02
N GLU A 37 3.77 4.94 7.14
CA GLU A 37 3.09 5.07 8.43
C GLU A 37 2.80 3.70 9.09
N ILE A 38 2.47 2.68 8.29
CA ILE A 38 2.26 1.30 8.78
C ILE A 38 3.59 0.72 9.26
N GLN A 39 4.67 0.85 8.48
CA GLN A 39 5.99 0.38 8.88
C GLN A 39 6.49 1.08 10.15
N LYS A 40 6.24 2.39 10.28
CA LYS A 40 6.53 3.17 11.51
C LYS A 40 5.75 2.69 12.74
N SER A 41 4.65 1.96 12.53
CA SER A 41 3.86 1.35 13.60
C SER A 41 4.45 0.00 14.07
N GLY A 42 5.60 -0.42 13.52
CA GLY A 42 6.26 -1.68 13.87
C GLY A 42 5.66 -2.91 13.18
N LEU A 43 4.80 -2.70 12.18
CA LEU A 43 4.22 -3.79 11.39
C LEU A 43 5.10 -4.11 10.19
N GLU A 44 5.24 -5.40 9.91
CA GLU A 44 5.78 -5.87 8.65
C GLU A 44 4.70 -5.72 7.57
N VAL A 45 5.04 -4.98 6.51
CA VAL A 45 4.12 -4.67 5.41
C VAL A 45 4.90 -4.69 4.11
N GLU A 46 4.34 -5.35 3.11
CA GLU A 46 4.85 -5.35 1.74
C GLU A 46 3.91 -4.52 0.87
N ARG A 47 4.46 -3.83 -0.13
CA ARG A 47 3.67 -3.07 -1.11
C ARG A 47 3.53 -3.85 -2.39
N GLN A 48 2.32 -3.83 -2.93
CA GLN A 48 2.00 -4.12 -4.32
C GLN A 48 2.89 -5.20 -4.94
N LYS A 49 2.61 -6.47 -4.63
CA LYS A 49 3.34 -7.58 -5.21
C LYS A 49 3.16 -7.54 -6.71
N PHE A 50 4.30 -7.56 -7.39
CA PHE A 50 4.31 -7.62 -8.83
C PHE A 50 4.00 -9.03 -9.29
N LEU A 51 3.07 -9.15 -10.22
CA LEU A 51 2.80 -10.38 -10.94
C LEU A 51 3.23 -10.22 -12.39
N ASP A 52 4.05 -11.16 -12.83
CA ASP A 52 4.46 -11.28 -14.22
C ASP A 52 3.35 -11.98 -15.02
N ILE A 53 3.21 -11.65 -16.30
CA ILE A 53 2.33 -12.34 -17.25
C ILE A 53 3.19 -12.95 -18.35
N ASN A 54 2.92 -14.20 -18.68
CA ASN A 54 3.39 -14.80 -19.93
C ASN A 54 2.33 -14.60 -21.01
N TYR A 55 2.69 -13.90 -22.08
CA TYR A 55 1.88 -13.75 -23.28
C TYR A 55 2.63 -14.35 -24.47
N ASP A 56 2.29 -15.60 -24.82
CA ASP A 56 3.01 -16.40 -25.82
C ASP A 56 4.52 -16.51 -25.47
N GLU A 57 5.42 -16.07 -26.36
CA GLU A 57 6.88 -16.03 -26.10
C GLU A 57 7.34 -14.79 -25.29
N LEU A 58 6.44 -13.85 -24.99
CA LEU A 58 6.76 -12.61 -24.27
C LEU A 58 6.47 -12.74 -22.77
N LEU A 59 7.51 -12.60 -21.94
CA LEU A 59 7.39 -12.40 -20.50
C LEU A 59 7.22 -10.90 -20.18
N ILE A 60 6.03 -10.49 -19.79
CA ILE A 60 5.74 -9.15 -19.30
C ILE A 60 5.99 -9.13 -17.79
N ARG A 61 7.17 -8.62 -17.40
CA ARG A 61 7.51 -8.47 -15.99
C ARG A 61 6.68 -7.37 -15.33
N LYS A 62 6.29 -7.56 -14.08
CA LYS A 62 5.57 -6.56 -13.26
C LYS A 62 4.28 -6.08 -13.93
N ALA A 63 3.61 -6.97 -14.65
CA ALA A 63 2.43 -6.65 -15.45
C ALA A 63 1.23 -6.22 -14.59
N PHE A 64 1.08 -6.83 -13.41
CA PHE A 64 0.11 -6.39 -12.42
C PHE A 64 0.79 -5.97 -11.13
N LYS A 65 0.11 -5.08 -10.42
CA LYS A 65 0.40 -4.69 -9.05
C LYS A 65 -0.78 -5.14 -8.19
N MET A 66 -0.55 -6.05 -7.25
CA MET A 66 -1.56 -6.57 -6.31
C MET A 66 -1.22 -6.24 -4.86
#